data_AF-A0A831NUS0-F1
#
_entry.id   AF-A0A831NUS0-F1
#
_cell.length_a   1.000
_cell.length_b   1.000
_cell.length_c   1.000
_cell.angle_alpha   90.00
_cell.angle_beta   90.00
_cell.angle_gamma   90.00
#
_symmetry.space_group_name_H-M   'P 1'
#
loop_
_entity.id
_entity.type
_entity.pdbx_description
1 polymer ?
#
loop_
_entity_poly.entity_id
_entity_poly.type
_entity_poly.pdbx_seq_one_letter_code
_entity_poly.pdbx_strand_id
1 'polypeptide(L)'
;MDLVDLIQEKRFFGQEFLAWLWYKSEQRGGSVEVPGVGDVLVVFEKHMLLEFGEGEANEKVICRGLQTELREARLGLRMGKKPEQARIRLARGDYEFSVTLTA
;
A
#
# COMPACT_ATOMS: atom_id res chain seq x y z
N MET A 1 -18.10 -22.19 5.74
CA MET A 1 -17.05 -21.19 5.49
C MET A 1 -16.53 -20.78 6.85
N ASP A 2 -15.27 -21.09 7.13
CA ASP A 2 -14.66 -20.69 8.39
C ASP A 2 -14.16 -19.24 8.32
N LEU A 3 -13.63 -18.72 9.44
CA LEU A 3 -13.12 -17.34 9.49
C LEU A 3 -11.91 -17.13 8.57
N VAL A 4 -11.09 -18.16 8.36
CA VAL A 4 -9.89 -18.10 7.53
C VAL A 4 -10.29 -17.97 6.06
N ASP A 5 -11.26 -18.77 5.61
CA ASP A 5 -11.85 -18.69 4.27
C ASP A 5 -12.38 -17.27 4.01
N LEU A 6 -13.10 -16.69 4.97
CA LEU A 6 -13.66 -15.35 4.84
C LEU A 6 -12.57 -14.28 4.76
N ILE A 7 -11.51 -14.38 5.57
CA ILE A 7 -10.37 -13.46 5.51
C ILE A 7 -9.70 -13.53 4.13
N GLN A 8 -9.46 -14.74 3.61
CA GLN A 8 -8.84 -14.92 2.29
C GLN A 8 -9.73 -14.36 1.17
N GLU A 9 -11.03 -14.63 1.21
CA GLU A 9 -11.98 -14.12 0.21
C GLU A 9 -12.06 -12.58 0.21
N LYS A 10 -11.85 -11.94 1.36
CA LYS A 10 -11.96 -10.48 1.52
C LYS A 10 -10.62 -9.73 1.51
N ARG A 11 -9.48 -10.43 1.44
CA ARG A 11 -8.12 -9.84 1.42
C ARG A 11 -7.94 -8.79 0.31
N PHE A 12 -8.62 -8.96 -0.83
CA PHE A 12 -8.55 -7.99 -1.93
C PHE A 12 -8.94 -6.57 -1.50
N PHE A 13 -9.78 -6.39 -0.48
CA PHE A 13 -10.13 -5.06 0.02
C PHE A 13 -8.92 -4.33 0.60
N GLY A 14 -8.04 -5.03 1.33
CA GLY A 14 -6.80 -4.44 1.84
C GLY A 14 -5.87 -4.02 0.70
N GLN A 15 -5.78 -4.86 -0.33
CA GLN A 15 -4.92 -4.60 -1.49
C GLN A 15 -5.40 -3.42 -2.32
N GLU A 16 -6.69 -3.35 -2.62
CA GLU A 16 -7.32 -2.23 -3.31
C GLU A 16 -7.21 -0.95 -2.50
N PHE A 17 -7.38 -1.03 -1.17
CA PHE A 17 -7.21 0.12 -0.28
C PHE A 17 -5.77 0.65 -0.31
N LEU A 18 -4.76 -0.21 -0.23
CA LEU A 18 -3.36 0.21 -0.30
C LEU A 18 -3.02 0.82 -1.68
N ALA A 19 -3.53 0.23 -2.77
CA ALA A 19 -3.32 0.74 -4.12
C ALA A 19 -3.97 2.13 -4.28
N TRP A 20 -5.21 2.28 -3.82
CA TRP A 20 -5.94 3.55 -3.81
C TRP A 20 -5.22 4.60 -2.95
N LEU A 21 -4.80 4.25 -1.74
CA LEU A 21 -4.14 5.18 -0.83
C LEU A 21 -2.81 5.67 -1.41
N TRP A 22 -2.04 4.77 -2.03
CA TRP A 22 -0.81 5.15 -2.71
C TRP A 22 -1.11 6.10 -3.87
N TYR A 23 -2.06 5.75 -4.73
CA TYR A 23 -2.50 6.64 -5.82
C TYR A 23 -2.91 8.03 -5.30
N LYS A 24 -3.78 8.10 -4.29
CA LYS A 24 -4.23 9.36 -3.69
C LYS A 24 -3.08 10.20 -3.14
N SER A 25 -2.11 9.57 -2.47
CA SER A 25 -0.95 10.28 -1.93
C SER A 25 -0.11 10.94 -3.03
N GLU A 26 0.10 10.26 -4.17
CA GLU A 26 0.92 10.79 -5.27
C GLU A 26 0.27 11.97 -5.99
N GLN A 27 -1.06 12.07 -5.99
CA GLN A 27 -1.79 13.16 -6.68
C GLN A 27 -1.42 14.56 -6.16
N ARG A 28 -1.03 14.68 -4.89
CA ARG A 28 -0.74 15.96 -4.22
C ARG A 28 0.60 15.90 -3.47
N GLY A 29 1.59 15.19 -4.03
CA GLY A 29 2.96 15.17 -3.49
C GLY A 29 3.07 14.61 -2.07
N GLY A 30 2.21 13.65 -1.72
CA GLY A 30 2.11 13.02 -0.41
C GLY A 30 0.99 13.57 0.46
N SER A 31 0.36 14.71 0.14
CA SER A 31 -0.74 15.26 0.95
C SER A 31 -2.09 14.65 0.57
N VAL A 32 -2.84 14.14 1.55
CA VAL A 32 -4.21 13.64 1.36
C VAL A 32 -5.15 14.47 2.22
N GLU A 33 -6.10 15.15 1.57
CA GLU A 33 -7.15 15.89 2.27
C GLU A 33 -8.20 14.93 2.82
N VAL A 34 -8.44 15.02 4.12
CA VAL A 34 -9.42 14.21 4.84
C VAL A 34 -10.55 15.14 5.32
N PRO A 35 -11.81 14.91 4.90
CA PRO A 35 -12.94 15.74 5.32
C PRO A 35 -13.06 15.85 6.84
N GLY A 36 -13.21 17.07 7.35
CA GLY A 36 -13.29 17.35 8.79
C GLY A 36 -11.97 17.23 9.56
N VAL A 37 -10.87 16.83 8.90
CA VAL A 37 -9.54 16.66 9.50
C VAL A 37 -8.50 17.60 8.88
N GLY A 38 -8.60 17.88 7.58
CA GLY A 38 -7.61 18.66 6.83
C GLY A 38 -6.58 17.78 6.13
N ASP A 39 -5.45 18.38 5.74
CA ASP A 39 -4.38 17.69 5.03
C ASP A 39 -3.57 16.78 5.96
N VAL A 40 -3.40 15.53 5.54
CA VAL A 40 -2.55 14.52 6.17
C VAL A 40 -1.46 14.13 5.19
N LEU A 41 -0.20 14.22 5.61
CA LEU A 41 0.90 13.70 4.83
C LEU A 41 0.88 12.17 4.92
N VAL A 42 0.83 11.49 3.78
CA VAL A 42 0.86 10.04 3.61
C VAL A 42 2.05 9.71 2.71
N VAL A 43 3.10 9.13 3.29
CA VAL A 43 4.30 8.75 2.54
C VAL A 43 4.50 7.25 2.63
N PHE A 44 4.41 6.59 1.47
CA PHE A 44 4.83 5.20 1.34
C PHE A 44 6.36 5.14 1.41
N GLU A 45 6.87 4.46 2.42
CA GLU A 45 8.30 4.28 2.63
C GLU A 45 8.84 3.19 1.70
N LYS A 46 10.17 3.05 1.67
CA LYS A 46 10.91 2.19 0.73
C LYS A 46 10.76 0.69 1.00
N HIS A 47 9.76 0.28 1.77
CA HIS A 47 9.48 -1.12 2.08
C HIS A 47 8.05 -1.43 1.67
N MET A 48 7.91 -2.11 0.53
CA MET A 48 6.63 -2.54 -0.01
C MET A 48 6.73 -3.99 -0.49
N LEU A 49 5.70 -4.76 -0.17
CA LEU A 49 5.50 -6.11 -0.65
C LEU A 49 4.38 -6.06 -1.69
N LEU A 50 4.66 -6.52 -2.90
CA LEU A 50 3.67 -6.76 -3.93
C LEU A 50 3.48 -8.26 -4.13
N GLU A 51 2.28 -8.68 -4.47
CA GLU A 51 1.99 -10.06 -4.87
C GLU A 51 1.38 -10.15 -6.26
N PHE A 52 1.57 -11.31 -6.90
CA PHE A 52 1.01 -11.62 -8.21
C PHE A 52 0.56 -13.09 -8.24
N GLY A 53 -0.59 -13.37 -8.84
CA GLY A 53 -1.16 -14.72 -8.89
C GLY A 53 -1.92 -15.15 -7.63
N GLU A 54 -2.62 -16.26 -7.73
CA GLU A 54 -3.48 -16.82 -6.68
C GLU A 54 -3.11 -18.28 -6.38
N GLY A 55 -3.39 -18.75 -5.17
CA GLY A 55 -3.13 -20.13 -4.76
C GLY A 55 -1.65 -20.51 -4.85
N GLU A 56 -1.34 -21.64 -5.49
CA GLU A 56 0.01 -22.18 -5.63
C GLU A 56 0.90 -21.35 -6.59
N ALA A 57 0.31 -20.49 -7.41
CA ALA A 57 1.03 -19.60 -8.33
C ALA A 57 1.27 -18.18 -7.75
N ASN A 58 1.12 -18.01 -6.43
CA ASN A 58 1.36 -16.73 -5.76
C ASN A 58 2.86 -16.41 -5.68
N GLU A 59 3.29 -15.35 -6.36
CA GLU A 59 4.63 -14.81 -6.31
C GLU A 59 4.67 -13.52 -5.50
N LYS A 60 5.66 -13.39 -4.61
CA LYS A 60 5.87 -12.20 -3.79
C LYS A 60 7.12 -11.45 -4.23
N VAL A 61 6.97 -10.14 -4.45
CA VAL A 61 8.06 -9.23 -4.77
C VAL A 61 8.24 -8.24 -3.63
N ILE A 62 9.43 -8.26 -3.04
CA ILE A 62 9.82 -7.32 -1.99
C ILE A 62 10.63 -6.20 -2.63
N CYS A 63 10.15 -4.97 -2.49
CA CYS A 63 10.89 -3.75 -2.82
C CYS A 63 11.52 -3.19 -1.53
N ARG A 64 12.85 -3.12 -1.47
CA ARG A 64 13.71 -2.54 -0.40
C ARG A 64 14.81 -1.62 -0.97
N GLY A 65 14.60 -0.31 -1.13
CA GLY A 65 15.68 0.59 -1.59
C GLY A 65 15.31 2.01 -2.09
N LEU A 66 16.32 2.80 -2.49
CA LEU A 66 16.23 4.20 -2.98
C LEU A 66 15.31 4.34 -4.22
N GLN A 67 14.88 5.58 -4.53
CA GLN A 67 13.90 6.05 -5.55
C GLN A 67 13.56 5.14 -6.76
N THR A 68 14.51 4.38 -7.28
CA THR A 68 14.36 3.39 -8.36
C THR A 68 13.30 2.32 -8.06
N GLU A 69 13.12 1.93 -6.80
CA GLU A 69 12.23 0.81 -6.45
C GLU A 69 10.75 1.18 -6.37
N LEU A 70 10.43 2.46 -6.12
CA LEU A 70 9.06 2.94 -6.30
C LEU A 70 8.66 2.88 -7.77
N ARG A 71 9.62 2.99 -8.72
CA ARG A 71 9.32 2.81 -10.15
C ARG A 71 9.03 1.36 -10.47
N GLU A 72 9.79 0.41 -9.93
CA GLU A 72 9.53 -1.03 -10.08
C GLU A 72 8.20 -1.44 -9.45
N ALA A 73 7.89 -0.93 -8.26
CA ALA A 73 6.61 -1.18 -7.62
C ALA A 73 5.43 -0.61 -8.45
N ARG A 74 5.59 0.59 -9.04
CA ARG A 74 4.59 1.16 -9.97
C ARG A 74 4.44 0.33 -11.25
N LEU A 75 5.55 -0.17 -11.81
CA LEU A 75 5.51 -1.08 -12.95
C LEU A 75 4.81 -2.39 -12.57
N GLY A 76 5.07 -2.90 -11.37
CA GLY A 76 4.36 -4.02 -10.79
C GLY A 76 2.84 -3.81 -10.77
N LEU A 77 2.37 -2.67 -10.25
CA LEU A 77 0.95 -2.31 -10.28
C LEU A 77 0.38 -2.31 -11.70
N ARG A 78 1.12 -1.76 -12.68
CA ARG A 78 0.70 -1.76 -14.09
C ARG A 78 0.61 -3.16 -14.70
N MET A 79 1.41 -4.10 -14.20
CA MET A 79 1.38 -5.51 -14.61
C MET A 79 0.37 -6.35 -13.79
N GLY A 80 -0.47 -5.71 -12.98
CA GLY A 80 -1.49 -6.39 -12.19
C GLY A 80 -1.00 -6.97 -10.86
N LYS A 81 0.23 -6.63 -10.43
CA LYS A 81 0.67 -6.97 -9.07
C LYS A 81 -0.09 -6.11 -8.06
N LYS A 82 -0.46 -6.69 -6.93
CA LYS A 82 -1.26 -6.03 -5.90
C LYS A 82 -0.41 -5.73 -4.67
N PRO A 83 -0.57 -4.56 -4.01
CA PRO A 83 0.14 -4.28 -2.77
C PRO A 83 -0.39 -5.17 -1.65
N GLU A 84 0.51 -5.89 -1.00
CA GLU A 84 0.19 -6.78 0.10
C GLU A 84 0.61 -6.21 1.45
N GLN A 85 1.72 -5.49 1.48
CA GLN A 85 2.20 -4.83 2.69
C GLN A 85 2.90 -3.53 2.32
N ALA A 86 2.65 -2.49 3.09
CA ALA A 86 3.32 -1.21 2.94
C ALA A 86 3.69 -0.61 4.29
N ARG A 87 4.91 -0.10 4.38
CA ARG A 87 5.31 0.78 5.47
C ARG A 87 4.96 2.22 5.09
N ILE A 88 4.20 2.90 5.94
CA ILE A 88 3.62 4.21 5.67
C ILE A 88 3.95 5.13 6.83
N ARG A 89 4.46 6.32 6.51
CA ARG A 89 4.59 7.43 7.45
C ARG A 89 3.43 8.39 7.26
N LEU A 90 2.76 8.71 8.35
CA LEU A 90 1.63 9.61 8.43
C LEU A 90 2.03 10.83 9.26
N ALA A 91 1.77 12.04 8.78
CA ALA A 91 2.01 13.26 9.57
C ALA A 91 0.86 14.27 9.47
N ARG A 92 0.53 14.92 10.59
CA ARG A 92 -0.49 15.98 10.67
C ARG A 92 -0.16 16.95 11.81
N GLY A 93 0.10 18.21 11.47
CA GLY A 93 0.60 19.18 12.45
C GLY A 93 1.92 18.71 13.05
N ASP A 94 2.01 18.66 14.38
CA ASP A 94 3.20 18.22 15.10
C ASP A 94 3.25 16.69 15.34
N TYR A 95 2.23 15.95 14.89
CA TYR A 95 2.17 14.51 15.07
C TYR A 95 2.71 13.77 13.86
N GLU A 96 3.57 12.79 14.11
CA GLU A 96 4.06 11.84 13.12
C GLU A 96 3.91 10.40 13.63
N PHE A 97 3.46 9.52 12.74
CA PHE A 97 3.27 8.10 13.00
C PHE A 97 3.91 7.28 11.89
N SER A 98 4.55 6.17 12.24
CA SER A 98 5.00 5.17 11.28
C SER A 98 4.23 3.88 11.50
N VAL A 99 3.57 3.38 10.46
CA VAL A 99 2.77 2.16 10.51
C VAL A 99 3.20 1.19 9.42
N THR A 100 2.98 -0.10 9.64
CA THR A 100 3.05 -1.12 8.60
C THR A 100 1.67 -1.72 8.46
N LEU A 101 1.05 -1.56 7.29
CA LEU A 101 -0.25 -2.12 6.98
C LEU A 101 -0.06 -3.37 6.12
N THR A 102 -0.79 -4.43 6.46
CA THR A 102 -0.85 -5.69 5.69
C THR A 102 -2.29 -5.90 5.26
N ALA A 103 -2.48 -6.27 3.99
CA ALA A 103 -3.78 -6.52 3.38
C ALA A 103 -4.42 -7.84 3.83
#